data_AF-A0A0D2UTV7-F1
#
_entry.id   AF-A0A0D2UTV7-F1
#
_cell.length_a   1.000
_cell.length_b   1.000
_cell.length_c   1.000
_cell.angle_alpha   90.00
_cell.angle_beta   90.00
_cell.angle_gamma   90.00
#
_symmetry.space_group_name_H-M   'P 1'
#
loop_
_entity.id
_entity.type
_entity.pdbx_description
1 polymer ?
#
loop_
_entity_poly.entity_id
_entity_poly.type
_entity_poly.pdbx_seq_one_letter_code
_entity_poly.pdbx_strand_id
1 'polypeptide(L)'
;MVGNTLVQIPACPSLSSSTLTTLPHSSPKILPCLPPKLRMRLAKVRAMSASTEHNPQPGSSDQKNLLAVVLDIPRNIWRQTLRPLSDFGFGRRSIWEGGVGLFLVSGTVLLALSLAWLRGFQIRSKFRKYLAVFEFAQASGICTGTPVRIRGVTVGNVVRVNPSLKSIEAVVEVEDDKIIIPRNSLIEVNQSGLLMETLIDITPRDPIPSPSVGPLDAECVKEGLIVCDRQKIKGEQGVSLDALVGIVTRLARQMEEIGIANTYSLAERVAAVIQDAKPLLTK
;
A
#
# COMPACT_ATOMS: atom_id res chain seq x y z
N MET A 1 27.74 -12.82 -60.30
CA MET A 1 27.13 -14.12 -59.98
C MET A 1 26.98 -14.15 -58.46
N VAL A 2 25.90 -13.62 -57.90
CA VAL A 2 24.52 -14.14 -57.83
C VAL A 2 24.49 -15.59 -57.34
N GLY A 3 23.97 -15.75 -56.13
CA GLY A 3 23.71 -17.02 -55.46
C GLY A 3 23.04 -16.76 -54.12
N ASN A 4 21.78 -16.29 -54.18
CA ASN A 4 20.90 -16.17 -53.02
C ASN A 4 20.46 -17.56 -52.55
N THR A 5 20.54 -17.83 -51.25
CA THR A 5 19.93 -19.01 -50.64
C THR A 5 18.95 -18.54 -49.56
N LEU A 6 17.67 -18.71 -49.87
CA LEU A 6 16.52 -18.35 -49.07
C LEU A 6 16.12 -19.57 -48.23
N VAL A 7 16.17 -19.47 -46.90
CA VAL A 7 15.66 -20.50 -45.99
C VAL A 7 14.62 -19.86 -45.07
N GLN A 8 13.36 -20.22 -45.31
CA GLN A 8 12.20 -19.85 -44.51
C GLN A 8 12.10 -20.75 -43.27
N ILE A 9 11.79 -20.14 -42.13
CA ILE A 9 11.43 -20.81 -40.88
C ILE A 9 9.90 -20.76 -40.75
N PRO A 10 9.20 -21.90 -40.57
CA PRO A 10 7.75 -21.93 -40.41
C PRO A 10 7.32 -21.83 -38.94
N ALA A 11 6.17 -21.17 -38.72
CA ALA A 11 5.46 -21.12 -37.46
C ALA A 11 4.62 -22.40 -37.23
N CYS A 12 4.69 -22.95 -36.02
CA CYS A 12 3.87 -24.09 -35.58
C CYS A 12 2.53 -23.63 -34.97
N PRO A 13 1.40 -24.28 -35.30
CA PRO A 13 0.17 -24.24 -34.51
C PRO A 13 -0.01 -25.52 -33.68
N SER A 14 -0.62 -25.41 -32.49
CA SER A 14 -0.98 -26.56 -31.65
C SER A 14 -2.43 -27.01 -31.88
N LEU A 15 -2.61 -28.27 -32.28
CA LEU A 15 -3.84 -29.07 -32.24
C LEU A 15 -4.25 -29.39 -30.77
N SER A 16 -5.52 -29.55 -30.39
CA SER A 16 -6.39 -30.75 -30.42
C SER A 16 -7.38 -30.59 -29.24
N SER A 17 -8.57 -31.17 -29.09
CA SER A 17 -9.47 -32.02 -29.88
C SER A 17 -10.81 -32.05 -29.11
N SER A 18 -11.91 -32.19 -29.85
CA SER A 18 -13.29 -32.37 -29.39
C SER A 18 -13.64 -33.84 -29.11
N THR A 19 -14.64 -34.07 -28.23
CA THR A 19 -15.59 -35.21 -28.36
C THR A 19 -16.99 -34.82 -27.86
N LEU A 20 -17.96 -35.03 -28.76
CA LEU A 20 -19.42 -35.01 -28.63
C LEU A 20 -19.90 -36.35 -28.04
N THR A 21 -20.93 -36.46 -27.19
CA THR A 21 -22.39 -36.69 -27.45
C THR A 21 -22.95 -37.23 -26.09
N THR A 22 -24.19 -37.06 -25.60
CA THR A 22 -25.55 -37.36 -26.10
C THR A 22 -26.61 -36.82 -25.11
N LEU A 23 -27.79 -36.44 -25.62
CA LEU A 23 -29.05 -36.21 -24.87
C LEU A 23 -29.65 -37.55 -24.35
N PRO A 24 -30.53 -37.55 -23.33
CA PRO A 24 -31.96 -37.56 -23.65
C PRO A 24 -32.88 -36.78 -22.68
N HIS A 25 -34.09 -36.59 -23.20
CA HIS A 25 -35.27 -35.98 -22.65
C HIS A 25 -35.99 -36.89 -21.63
N SER A 26 -36.35 -36.37 -20.45
CA SER A 26 -37.49 -36.89 -19.66
C SER A 26 -37.91 -35.94 -18.53
N SER A 27 -39.21 -35.64 -18.49
CA SER A 27 -39.95 -34.88 -17.47
C SER A 27 -39.94 -35.60 -16.10
N PRO A 28 -40.05 -34.85 -14.98
CA PRO A 28 -41.30 -34.97 -14.22
C PRO A 28 -41.81 -33.64 -13.65
N LYS A 29 -43.16 -33.56 -13.57
CA LYS A 29 -43.94 -32.65 -12.72
C LYS A 29 -43.45 -32.71 -11.27
N ILE A 30 -43.38 -31.57 -10.57
CA ILE A 30 -43.84 -31.36 -9.19
C ILE A 30 -43.81 -29.84 -8.88
N LEU A 31 -44.92 -29.36 -8.35
CA LEU A 31 -45.22 -28.00 -7.91
C LEU A 31 -44.58 -27.73 -6.53
N PRO A 32 -44.30 -26.47 -6.17
CA PRO A 32 -44.70 -26.01 -4.83
C PRO A 32 -45.58 -24.76 -4.88
N CYS A 33 -46.72 -24.87 -4.20
CA CYS A 33 -47.64 -23.79 -3.90
C CYS A 33 -46.99 -22.70 -3.04
N LEU A 34 -47.22 -21.42 -3.38
CA LEU A 34 -47.06 -20.27 -2.49
C LEU A 34 -48.35 -19.44 -2.45
N PRO A 35 -48.73 -18.87 -1.29
CA PRO A 35 -50.10 -18.48 -0.97
C PRO A 35 -50.55 -17.16 -1.61
N PRO A 36 -51.88 -16.92 -1.72
CA PRO A 36 -52.43 -15.74 -2.36
C PRO A 36 -52.30 -14.47 -1.49
N LYS A 37 -52.08 -13.34 -2.19
CA LYS A 37 -51.99 -11.98 -1.66
C LYS A 37 -53.26 -11.59 -0.88
N LEU A 38 -53.07 -11.17 0.37
CA LEU A 38 -54.13 -10.60 1.21
C LEU A 38 -54.55 -9.23 0.66
N ARG A 39 -55.82 -9.13 0.23
CA ARG A 39 -56.45 -7.91 -0.27
C ARG A 39 -57.05 -7.16 0.91
N MET A 40 -56.35 -6.16 1.45
CA MET A 40 -56.89 -5.34 2.55
C MET A 40 -57.96 -4.38 2.00
N ARG A 41 -59.24 -4.75 2.16
CA ARG A 41 -60.38 -3.82 2.07
C ARG A 41 -60.45 -3.02 3.37
N LEU A 42 -60.28 -1.70 3.30
CA LEU A 42 -60.66 -0.82 4.41
C LEU A 42 -62.18 -0.71 4.47
N ALA A 43 -62.77 -1.26 5.53
CA ALA A 43 -64.14 -1.01 5.92
C ALA A 43 -64.27 0.39 6.53
N LYS A 44 -65.21 1.19 6.01
CA LYS A 44 -65.59 2.49 6.56
C LYS A 44 -66.64 2.27 7.64
N VAL A 45 -66.22 2.28 8.91
CA VAL A 45 -67.15 2.25 10.05
C VAL A 45 -67.65 3.68 10.29
N ARG A 46 -68.96 3.87 10.13
CA ARG A 46 -69.71 5.07 10.53
C ARG A 46 -70.33 4.77 11.90
N ALA A 47 -69.90 5.48 12.94
CA ALA A 47 -70.59 5.50 14.22
C ALA A 47 -71.43 6.78 14.30
N MET A 48 -72.72 6.63 14.63
CA MET A 48 -73.55 7.72 15.15
C MET A 48 -73.68 7.54 16.66
N SER A 49 -73.64 8.63 17.43
CA SER A 49 -74.37 8.72 18.69
C SER A 49 -74.59 10.18 19.08
N ALA A 50 -75.68 10.38 19.81
CA ALA A 50 -76.40 11.62 20.06
C ALA A 50 -75.69 12.63 20.97
N SER A 51 -76.15 13.88 20.85
CA SER A 51 -75.89 15.04 21.70
C SER A 51 -76.32 14.84 23.16
N THR A 52 -75.65 15.49 24.11
CA THR A 52 -76.23 16.41 25.13
C THR A 52 -75.09 17.16 25.86
N GLU A 53 -75.32 18.44 26.15
CA GLU A 53 -74.43 19.42 26.81
C GLU A 53 -74.18 19.18 28.31
N HIS A 54 -72.96 19.45 28.81
CA HIS A 54 -72.71 20.26 30.02
C HIS A 54 -71.21 20.58 30.20
N ASN A 55 -70.90 21.81 30.63
CA ASN A 55 -69.59 22.37 31.03
C ASN A 55 -69.52 22.44 32.58
N PRO A 56 -68.42 22.83 33.30
CA PRO A 56 -67.00 23.03 32.95
C PRO A 56 -65.93 22.46 33.96
N GLN A 57 -64.66 22.33 33.49
CA GLN A 57 -63.32 22.47 34.18
C GLN A 57 -62.95 21.66 35.47
N PRO A 58 -61.67 21.61 35.91
CA PRO A 58 -60.36 21.79 35.24
C PRO A 58 -59.34 20.64 35.53
N GLY A 59 -58.25 20.51 34.76
CA GLY A 59 -57.16 19.61 35.14
C GLY A 59 -56.08 19.33 34.10
N SER A 60 -55.04 20.17 34.09
CA SER A 60 -53.62 19.85 33.87
C SER A 60 -53.25 18.49 33.23
N SER A 61 -52.66 18.52 32.03
CA SER A 61 -51.35 17.87 31.74
C SER A 61 -50.93 18.17 30.30
N ASP A 62 -50.05 19.15 30.19
CA ASP A 62 -49.56 19.75 28.95
C ASP A 62 -48.42 18.91 28.36
N GLN A 63 -48.75 17.69 27.89
CA GLN A 63 -47.73 16.78 27.35
C GLN A 63 -48.20 16.01 26.11
N LYS A 64 -48.87 16.67 25.14
CA LYS A 64 -49.16 16.04 23.83
C LYS A 64 -49.00 16.92 22.59
N ASN A 65 -48.49 18.15 22.68
CA ASN A 65 -48.46 19.06 21.52
C ASN A 65 -47.07 19.54 21.05
N LEU A 66 -45.96 19.14 21.68
CA LEU A 66 -44.63 19.61 21.26
C LEU A 66 -44.10 18.94 19.98
N LEU A 67 -44.44 17.66 19.74
CA LEU A 67 -44.06 16.97 18.49
C LEU A 67 -44.96 17.36 17.31
N ALA A 68 -46.18 17.85 17.56
CA ALA A 68 -47.06 18.37 16.52
C ALA A 68 -46.52 19.69 15.96
N VAL A 69 -46.04 20.59 16.84
CA VAL A 69 -45.44 21.86 16.43
C VAL A 69 -44.18 21.63 15.57
N VAL A 70 -43.31 20.68 15.91
CA VAL A 70 -42.10 20.38 15.11
C VAL A 70 -42.42 19.72 13.76
N LEU A 71 -43.52 18.96 13.66
CA LEU A 71 -43.95 18.29 12.41
C LEU A 71 -44.89 19.12 11.53
N ASP A 72 -45.54 20.16 12.06
CA ASP A 72 -46.39 21.07 11.28
C ASP A 72 -45.61 22.24 10.66
N ILE A 73 -44.48 22.63 11.25
CA ILE A 73 -43.56 23.63 10.67
C ILE A 73 -43.07 23.24 9.27
N PRO A 74 -42.66 22.00 8.95
CA PRO A 74 -42.26 21.66 7.59
C PRO A 74 -43.42 21.66 6.59
N ARG A 75 -44.66 21.36 7.00
CA ARG A 75 -45.81 21.22 6.07
C ARG A 75 -46.36 22.54 5.58
N ASN A 76 -46.50 23.54 6.45
CA ASN A 76 -47.04 24.83 6.06
C ASN A 76 -46.03 25.62 5.22
N ILE A 77 -44.74 25.52 5.56
CA ILE A 77 -43.66 26.10 4.77
C ILE A 77 -43.58 25.43 3.40
N TRP A 78 -43.58 24.09 3.31
CA TRP A 78 -43.60 23.37 2.03
C TRP A 78 -44.76 23.79 1.13
N ARG A 79 -45.95 23.93 1.72
CA ARG A 79 -47.16 24.29 0.96
C ARG A 79 -47.09 25.72 0.43
N GLN A 80 -46.35 26.61 1.10
CA GLN A 80 -46.18 28.01 0.71
C GLN A 80 -45.05 28.17 -0.32
N THR A 81 -43.95 27.41 -0.21
CA THR A 81 -42.87 27.39 -1.22
C THR A 81 -43.21 26.61 -2.49
N LEU A 82 -44.13 25.63 -2.46
CA LEU A 82 -44.51 24.87 -3.65
C LEU A 82 -45.71 25.42 -4.43
N ARG A 83 -46.48 26.35 -3.85
CA ARG A 83 -47.57 27.04 -4.56
C ARG A 83 -47.12 27.77 -5.85
N PRO A 84 -46.02 28.55 -5.86
CA PRO A 84 -45.54 29.16 -7.10
C PRO A 84 -44.94 28.16 -8.09
N LEU A 85 -44.52 26.98 -7.62
CA LEU A 85 -43.99 25.90 -8.49
C LEU A 85 -45.11 25.06 -9.11
N SER A 86 -46.30 25.01 -8.50
CA SER A 86 -47.46 24.30 -9.05
C SER A 86 -48.12 25.01 -10.24
N ASP A 87 -47.88 26.31 -10.44
CA ASP A 87 -48.38 27.07 -11.59
C ASP A 87 -47.68 26.70 -12.91
N PHE A 88 -46.58 25.94 -12.86
CA PHE A 88 -45.89 25.41 -14.04
C PHE A 88 -46.53 24.12 -14.61
N GLY A 89 -47.76 23.77 -14.25
CA GLY A 89 -48.50 22.66 -14.87
C GLY A 89 -48.01 21.25 -14.50
N PHE A 90 -47.19 21.12 -13.46
CA PHE A 90 -46.67 19.83 -12.99
C PHE A 90 -47.70 19.10 -12.11
N GLY A 91 -48.32 18.05 -12.65
CA GLY A 91 -49.24 17.20 -11.91
C GLY A 91 -48.57 16.44 -10.74
N ARG A 92 -49.34 15.98 -9.75
CA ARG A 92 -48.80 15.23 -8.59
C ARG A 92 -47.91 14.02 -8.95
N ARG A 93 -48.11 13.41 -10.12
CA ARG A 93 -47.27 12.30 -10.64
C ARG A 93 -45.94 12.79 -11.22
N SER A 94 -45.92 13.95 -11.88
CA SER A 94 -44.70 14.50 -12.49
C SER A 94 -43.71 15.00 -11.44
N ILE A 95 -44.17 15.41 -10.26
CA ILE A 95 -43.30 15.75 -9.11
C ILE A 95 -42.51 14.52 -8.64
N TRP A 96 -43.15 13.33 -8.64
CA TRP A 96 -42.50 12.10 -8.23
C TRP A 96 -41.49 11.63 -9.30
N GLU A 97 -41.86 11.70 -10.57
CA GLU A 97 -41.00 11.38 -11.72
C GLU A 97 -39.78 12.31 -11.82
N GLY A 98 -39.96 13.62 -11.63
CA GLY A 98 -38.85 14.60 -11.59
C GLY A 98 -37.94 14.43 -10.37
N GLY A 99 -38.50 14.01 -9.24
CA GLY A 99 -37.73 13.71 -8.02
C GLY A 99 -36.73 12.57 -8.21
N VAL A 100 -37.11 11.50 -8.93
CA VAL A 100 -36.20 10.37 -9.22
C VAL A 100 -35.06 10.81 -10.14
N GLY A 101 -35.36 11.63 -11.15
CA GLY A 101 -34.35 12.20 -12.05
C GLY A 101 -33.35 13.09 -11.31
N LEU A 102 -33.84 14.00 -10.45
CA LEU A 102 -32.97 14.85 -9.64
C LEU A 102 -32.12 14.03 -8.65
N PHE A 103 -32.69 12.97 -8.07
CA PHE A 103 -31.95 12.06 -7.18
C PHE A 103 -30.81 11.35 -7.92
N LEU A 104 -31.06 10.84 -9.13
CA LEU A 104 -30.04 10.20 -9.96
C LEU A 104 -28.93 11.17 -10.37
N VAL A 105 -29.30 12.38 -10.81
CA VAL A 105 -28.32 13.41 -11.20
C VAL A 105 -27.49 13.84 -10.00
N SER A 106 -28.13 14.15 -8.87
CA SER A 106 -27.46 14.54 -7.62
C SER A 106 -26.53 13.44 -7.12
N GLY A 107 -27.00 12.18 -7.08
CA GLY A 107 -26.21 11.03 -6.68
C GLY A 107 -24.97 10.83 -7.57
N THR A 108 -25.13 11.02 -8.88
CA THR A 108 -24.02 10.91 -9.85
C THR A 108 -22.98 12.02 -9.63
N VAL A 109 -23.41 13.27 -9.40
CA VAL A 109 -22.52 14.40 -9.13
C VAL A 109 -21.75 14.19 -7.82
N LEU A 110 -22.44 13.76 -6.76
CA LEU A 110 -21.82 13.53 -5.45
C LEU A 110 -20.82 12.36 -5.49
N LEU A 111 -21.14 11.30 -6.24
CA LEU A 111 -20.23 10.19 -6.48
C LEU A 111 -18.98 10.63 -7.27
N ALA A 112 -19.16 11.42 -8.33
CA ALA A 112 -18.05 11.92 -9.14
C ALA A 112 -17.10 12.82 -8.33
N LEU A 113 -17.64 13.72 -7.49
CA LEU A 113 -16.86 14.55 -6.59
C LEU A 113 -16.10 13.72 -5.54
N SER A 114 -16.74 12.70 -4.97
CA SER A 114 -16.10 11.78 -4.02
C SER A 114 -14.93 11.04 -4.67
N LEU A 115 -15.12 10.50 -5.88
CA LEU A 115 -14.07 9.81 -6.63
C LEU A 115 -12.92 10.75 -7.01
N ALA A 116 -13.24 11.99 -7.40
CA ALA A 116 -12.22 13.02 -7.68
C ALA A 116 -11.41 13.35 -6.43
N TRP A 117 -12.05 13.48 -5.26
CA TRP A 117 -11.39 13.73 -3.99
C TRP A 117 -10.47 12.57 -3.57
N LEU A 118 -10.96 11.33 -3.67
CA LEU A 118 -10.17 10.12 -3.40
C LEU A 118 -8.95 10.02 -4.32
N ARG A 119 -9.13 10.28 -5.62
CA ARG A 119 -8.00 10.34 -6.57
C ARG A 119 -7.02 11.46 -6.22
N GLY A 120 -7.51 12.64 -5.87
CA GLY A 120 -6.69 13.79 -5.48
C GLY A 120 -5.79 13.47 -4.28
N PHE A 121 -6.32 12.76 -3.27
CA PHE A 121 -5.54 12.32 -2.11
C PHE A 121 -4.44 11.32 -2.50
N GLN A 122 -4.77 10.32 -3.31
CA GLN A 122 -3.78 9.33 -3.78
C GLN A 122 -2.68 9.98 -4.63
N ILE A 123 -3.04 10.93 -5.49
CA ILE A 123 -2.10 11.69 -6.30
C ILE A 123 -1.17 12.52 -5.42
N ARG A 124 -1.71 13.21 -4.41
CA ARG A 124 -0.91 14.01 -3.47
C ARG A 124 0.12 13.16 -2.73
N SER A 125 -0.23 11.94 -2.33
CA SER A 125 0.71 11.02 -1.69
C SER A 125 1.85 10.60 -2.64
N LYS A 126 1.56 10.38 -3.93
CA LYS A 126 2.59 10.05 -4.92
C LYS A 126 3.58 11.19 -5.16
N PHE A 127 3.14 12.44 -5.07
CA PHE A 127 3.98 13.62 -5.27
C PHE A 127 4.96 13.90 -4.12
N ARG A 128 4.83 13.22 -2.98
CA ARG A 128 5.75 13.36 -1.84
C ARG A 128 6.92 12.37 -1.88
N LYS A 129 6.89 11.42 -2.81
CA LYS A 129 7.96 10.42 -2.92
C LYS A 129 9.11 10.98 -3.73
N TYR A 130 10.32 10.61 -3.36
CA TYR A 130 11.52 10.91 -4.14
C TYR A 130 12.36 9.65 -4.30
N LEU A 131 13.22 9.65 -5.31
CA LEU A 131 14.12 8.54 -5.60
C LEU A 131 15.52 8.85 -5.09
N ALA A 132 16.18 7.87 -4.49
CA ALA A 132 17.60 7.91 -4.17
C ALA A 132 18.30 6.74 -4.87
N VAL A 133 19.55 6.92 -5.29
CA VAL A 133 20.31 5.86 -5.96
C VAL A 133 21.51 5.49 -5.10
N PHE A 134 21.53 4.24 -4.62
CA PHE A 134 22.61 3.72 -3.80
C PHE A 134 23.52 2.84 -4.65
N GLU A 135 24.80 3.20 -4.69
CA GLU A 135 25.82 2.47 -5.43
C GLU A 135 26.59 1.55 -4.48
N PHE A 136 26.55 0.24 -4.73
CA PHE A 136 27.25 -0.77 -3.95
C PHE A 136 28.29 -1.50 -4.82
N ALA A 137 29.41 -1.92 -4.21
CA ALA A 137 30.37 -2.79 -4.90
C ALA A 137 29.86 -4.24 -5.03
N GLN A 138 29.11 -4.72 -4.03
CA GLN A 138 28.59 -6.08 -3.96
C GLN A 138 27.09 -6.04 -3.60
N ALA A 139 26.26 -6.80 -4.31
CA ALA A 139 24.86 -6.98 -3.95
C ALA A 139 24.71 -8.21 -3.05
N SER A 140 24.60 -8.00 -1.74
CA SER A 140 24.31 -9.03 -0.74
C SER A 140 22.84 -9.48 -0.80
N GLY A 141 22.33 -9.86 -1.98
CA GLY A 141 20.94 -10.31 -2.17
C GLY A 141 19.90 -9.20 -2.35
N ILE A 142 20.30 -7.97 -2.69
CA ILE A 142 19.37 -6.84 -2.91
C ILE A 142 18.42 -7.17 -4.06
N CYS A 143 17.12 -7.04 -3.79
CA CYS A 143 16.06 -7.29 -4.75
C CYS A 143 15.06 -6.12 -4.79
N THR A 144 14.18 -6.11 -5.79
CA THR A 144 13.03 -5.20 -5.77
C THR A 144 12.15 -5.51 -4.57
N GLY A 145 11.77 -4.48 -3.82
CA GLY A 145 11.01 -4.61 -2.58
C GLY A 145 11.88 -4.74 -1.32
N THR A 146 13.22 -4.78 -1.44
CA THR A 146 14.11 -4.73 -0.28
C THR A 146 13.81 -3.48 0.54
N PRO A 147 13.52 -3.60 1.85
CA PRO A 147 13.19 -2.47 2.70
C PRO A 147 14.43 -1.63 2.99
N VAL A 148 14.23 -0.31 2.99
CA VAL A 148 15.24 0.68 3.36
C VAL A 148 14.86 1.29 4.69
N ARG A 149 15.80 1.31 5.63
CA ARG A 149 15.60 1.76 6.99
C ARG A 149 16.55 2.89 7.34
N ILE A 150 16.08 3.81 8.18
CA ILE A 150 16.93 4.79 8.86
C ILE A 150 16.82 4.49 10.35
N ARG A 151 17.94 4.14 11.00
CA ARG A 151 17.98 3.81 12.43
C ARG A 151 16.91 2.78 12.84
N GLY A 152 16.70 1.76 12.00
CA GLY A 152 15.72 0.68 12.25
C GLY A 152 14.27 0.95 11.84
N VAL A 153 13.91 2.16 11.39
CA VAL A 153 12.56 2.49 10.91
C VAL A 153 12.51 2.41 9.40
N THR A 154 11.53 1.69 8.83
CA THR A 154 11.34 1.60 7.37
C THR A 154 10.89 2.94 6.81
N VAL A 155 11.60 3.44 5.80
CA VAL A 155 11.37 4.73 5.17
C VAL A 155 11.09 4.65 3.67
N GLY A 156 11.32 3.48 3.08
CA GLY A 156 11.25 3.28 1.64
C GLY A 156 11.58 1.86 1.23
N ASN A 157 11.52 1.61 -0.07
CA ASN A 157 11.81 0.31 -0.66
C ASN A 157 12.61 0.45 -1.96
N VAL A 158 13.40 -0.57 -2.29
CA VAL A 158 14.08 -0.65 -3.58
C VAL A 158 13.06 -0.90 -4.69
N VAL A 159 12.96 0.01 -5.67
CA VAL A 159 12.06 -0.14 -6.83
C VAL A 159 12.75 -0.83 -7.99
N ARG A 160 14.04 -0.62 -8.16
CA ARG A 160 14.82 -1.20 -9.26
C ARG A 160 16.27 -1.43 -8.85
N VAL A 161 16.87 -2.50 -9.35
CA VAL A 161 18.31 -2.76 -9.22
C VAL A 161 18.92 -2.83 -10.61
N ASN A 162 19.94 -2.03 -10.87
CA ASN A 162 20.70 -2.07 -12.13
C ASN A 162 22.10 -2.62 -11.85
N PRO A 163 22.40 -3.86 -12.26
CA PRO A 163 23.74 -4.38 -12.17
C PRO A 163 24.65 -3.73 -13.22
N SER A 164 25.87 -3.38 -12.83
CA SER A 164 26.97 -2.99 -13.73
C SER A 164 28.20 -3.82 -13.39
N LEU A 165 29.19 -3.84 -14.29
CA LEU A 165 30.41 -4.64 -14.12
C LEU A 165 31.29 -4.19 -12.95
N LYS A 166 31.19 -2.92 -12.56
CA LYS A 166 32.00 -2.32 -11.49
C LYS A 166 31.23 -2.15 -10.18
N SER A 167 29.93 -1.92 -10.28
CA SER A 167 29.08 -1.57 -9.15
C SER A 167 27.62 -1.88 -9.48
N ILE A 168 26.77 -1.86 -8.47
CA ILE A 168 25.35 -2.16 -8.57
C ILE A 168 24.59 -0.94 -8.05
N GLU A 169 23.67 -0.44 -8.87
CA GLU A 169 22.86 0.73 -8.54
C GLU A 169 21.48 0.28 -8.08
N ALA A 170 21.19 0.43 -6.79
CA ALA A 170 19.87 0.23 -6.22
C ALA A 170 19.10 1.55 -6.23
N VAL A 171 18.01 1.62 -7.00
CA VAL A 171 17.09 2.75 -7.03
C VAL A 171 16.04 2.54 -5.95
N VAL A 172 16.04 3.43 -4.96
CA VAL A 172 15.18 3.41 -3.79
C VAL A 172 14.11 4.49 -3.93
N GLU A 173 12.87 4.15 -3.63
CA GLU A 173 11.78 5.11 -3.46
C GLU A 173 11.58 5.36 -1.96
N VAL A 174 11.73 6.60 -1.55
CA VAL A 174 11.46 7.08 -0.19
C VAL A 174 10.01 7.55 -0.12
N GLU A 175 9.31 7.20 0.96
CA GLU A 175 7.85 7.35 1.05
C GLU A 175 7.37 8.80 1.23
N ASP A 176 8.19 9.68 1.82
CA ASP A 176 7.83 11.06 2.15
C ASP A 176 9.05 11.99 1.99
N ASP A 177 8.82 13.19 1.47
CA ASP A 177 9.81 14.24 1.21
C ASP A 177 10.33 14.88 2.51
N LYS A 178 9.63 14.66 3.62
CA LYS A 178 10.09 15.01 4.97
C LYS A 178 11.15 14.07 5.52
N ILE A 179 11.31 12.88 4.94
CA ILE A 179 12.34 11.94 5.34
C ILE A 179 13.63 12.32 4.64
N ILE A 180 14.53 12.92 5.40
CA ILE A 180 15.78 13.46 4.90
C ILE A 180 16.89 12.43 5.10
N ILE A 181 17.62 12.11 4.04
CA ILE A 181 18.83 11.28 4.09
C ILE A 181 20.04 12.22 4.01
N PRO A 182 20.79 12.41 5.12
CA PRO A 182 22.02 13.20 5.10
C PRO A 182 23.09 12.58 4.21
N ARG A 183 23.90 13.38 3.52
CA ARG A 183 24.99 12.86 2.70
C ARG A 183 26.10 12.18 3.47
N ASN A 184 26.29 12.53 4.74
CA ASN A 184 27.26 11.91 5.62
C ASN A 184 26.76 10.60 6.25
N SER A 185 25.58 10.10 5.86
CA SER A 185 25.08 8.81 6.34
C SER A 185 25.92 7.66 5.81
N LEU A 186 26.22 6.71 6.68
CA LEU A 186 26.71 5.39 6.31
C LEU A 186 25.53 4.57 5.80
N ILE A 187 25.59 4.14 4.54
CA ILE A 187 24.57 3.29 3.92
C ILE A 187 25.16 1.90 3.82
N GLU A 188 24.54 0.92 4.48
CA GLU A 188 25.03 -0.46 4.51
C GLU A 188 23.94 -1.41 4.04
N VAL A 189 24.33 -2.39 3.23
CA VAL A 189 23.48 -3.53 2.93
C VAL A 189 23.80 -4.62 3.93
N ASN A 190 22.81 -4.90 4.79
CA ASN A 190 22.89 -5.92 5.81
C ASN A 190 21.96 -7.07 5.46
N GLN A 191 22.39 -8.28 5.81
CA GLN A 191 21.58 -9.48 5.73
C GLN A 191 21.39 -9.96 7.17
N SER A 192 20.14 -9.96 7.65
CA SER A 192 19.85 -10.20 9.06
C SER A 192 18.55 -10.98 9.24
N GLY A 193 18.40 -11.57 10.42
CA GLY A 193 17.26 -12.43 10.75
C GLY A 193 17.47 -13.90 10.38
N LEU A 194 16.62 -14.76 10.94
CA LEU A 194 16.68 -16.22 10.73
C LEU A 194 16.39 -16.63 9.27
N LEU A 195 15.62 -15.80 8.56
CA LEU A 195 15.24 -16.00 7.17
C LEU A 195 16.18 -15.31 6.18
N MET A 196 17.29 -14.74 6.68
CA MET A 196 18.35 -14.19 5.86
C MET A 196 17.86 -13.04 4.96
N GLU A 197 17.01 -12.18 5.52
CA GLU A 197 16.40 -11.06 4.81
C GLU A 197 17.45 -9.98 4.53
N THR A 198 17.49 -9.50 3.29
CA THR A 198 18.33 -8.37 2.91
C THR A 198 17.62 -7.07 3.24
N LEU A 199 18.31 -6.15 3.90
CA LEU A 199 17.83 -4.82 4.24
C LEU A 199 18.93 -3.80 3.99
N ILE A 200 18.53 -2.58 3.64
CA ILE A 200 19.46 -1.44 3.53
C ILE A 200 19.27 -0.59 4.77
N ASP A 201 20.31 -0.45 5.58
CA ASP A 201 20.28 0.40 6.77
C ASP A 201 21.08 1.67 6.53
N ILE A 202 20.50 2.79 6.93
CA ILE A 202 21.05 4.12 6.78
C ILE A 202 21.31 4.65 8.18
N THR A 203 22.58 4.90 8.47
CA THR A 203 23.04 5.45 9.75
C THR A 203 23.63 6.84 9.54
N PRO A 204 22.86 7.92 9.83
CA PRO A 204 23.39 9.28 9.83
C PRO A 204 24.55 9.43 10.81
N ARG A 205 25.67 10.01 10.35
CA ARG A 205 26.81 10.33 11.21
C ARG A 205 26.65 11.73 11.80
N ASP A 206 27.21 11.94 12.98
CA ASP A 206 27.26 13.26 13.59
C ASP A 206 28.37 14.12 12.94
N PRO A 207 28.14 15.43 12.75
CA PRO A 207 26.90 16.16 13.05
C PRO A 207 25.79 15.89 12.01
N ILE A 208 24.55 15.77 12.47
CA ILE A 208 23.38 15.64 11.59
C ILE A 208 23.07 17.03 10.99
N PRO A 209 23.15 17.20 9.65
CA PRO A 209 22.84 18.47 9.03
C PRO A 209 21.35 18.80 9.14
N SER A 210 21.03 20.07 9.37
CA SER A 210 19.67 20.61 9.28
C SER A 210 19.52 21.37 7.96
N PRO A 211 18.98 20.75 6.90
CA PRO A 211 18.85 21.40 5.61
C PRO A 211 17.78 22.50 5.63
N SER A 212 17.95 23.49 4.77
CA SER A 212 16.98 24.57 4.59
C SER A 212 15.91 24.20 3.55
N VAL A 213 16.25 23.30 2.63
CA VAL A 213 15.41 22.86 1.50
C VAL A 213 15.17 21.35 1.52
N GLY A 214 14.07 20.91 0.92
CA GLY A 214 13.69 19.50 0.83
C GLY A 214 14.37 18.75 -0.33
N PRO A 215 14.27 17.41 -0.37
CA PRO A 215 14.92 16.57 -1.39
C PRO A 215 14.35 16.75 -2.80
N LEU A 216 13.13 17.29 -2.94
CA LEU A 216 12.46 17.58 -4.21
C LEU A 216 12.70 19.02 -4.72
N ASP A 217 13.31 19.89 -3.91
CA ASP A 217 13.53 21.28 -4.28
C ASP A 217 14.70 21.43 -5.26
N ALA A 218 14.57 22.38 -6.20
CA ALA A 218 15.61 22.65 -7.21
C ALA A 218 16.95 23.10 -6.59
N GLU A 219 16.91 23.72 -5.41
CA GLU A 219 18.07 24.23 -4.70
C GLU A 219 18.78 23.16 -3.83
N CYS A 220 18.20 21.96 -3.69
CA CYS A 220 18.77 20.87 -2.90
C CYS A 220 20.20 20.50 -3.34
N VAL A 221 20.42 20.47 -4.65
CA VAL A 221 21.73 20.10 -5.22
C VAL A 221 22.80 21.15 -4.88
N LYS A 222 22.41 22.42 -4.70
CA LYS A 222 23.34 23.50 -4.37
C LYS A 222 23.73 23.49 -2.90
N GLU A 223 22.80 23.15 -2.00
CA GLU A 223 23.08 23.01 -0.57
C GLU A 223 23.99 21.79 -0.30
N GLY A 224 23.75 20.67 -0.98
CA GLY A 224 24.65 19.51 -0.96
C GLY A 224 24.78 18.80 0.39
N LEU A 225 23.93 19.12 1.37
CA LEU A 225 23.93 18.49 2.70
C LEU A 225 23.15 17.17 2.73
N ILE A 226 22.17 17.01 1.83
CA ILE A 226 21.24 15.88 1.79
C ILE A 226 21.26 15.20 0.43
N VAL A 227 20.71 13.98 0.36
CA VAL A 227 20.52 13.24 -0.88
C VAL A 227 19.24 13.72 -1.56
N CYS A 228 19.37 14.35 -2.73
CA CYS A 228 18.24 14.89 -3.51
C CYS A 228 17.60 13.82 -4.42
N ASP A 229 16.48 14.16 -5.06
CA ASP A 229 15.83 13.28 -6.05
C ASP A 229 16.80 12.81 -7.14
N ARG A 230 16.82 11.49 -7.36
CA ARG A 230 17.64 10.74 -8.31
C ARG A 230 19.14 10.93 -8.13
N GLN A 231 19.58 11.40 -6.97
CA GLN A 231 20.99 11.58 -6.68
C GLN A 231 21.65 10.25 -6.27
N LYS A 232 22.90 10.09 -6.68
CA LYS A 232 23.72 8.93 -6.34
C LYS A 232 24.50 9.17 -5.05
N ILE A 233 24.52 8.16 -4.19
CA ILE A 233 25.36 8.10 -2.99
C ILE A 233 25.95 6.69 -2.87
N LYS A 234 27.18 6.59 -2.37
CA LYS A 234 27.86 5.32 -2.20
C LYS A 234 27.36 4.62 -0.94
N GLY A 235 27.14 3.32 -1.05
CA GLY A 235 26.90 2.45 0.08
C GLY A 235 27.93 1.34 0.15
N GLU A 236 28.07 0.78 1.34
CA GLU A 236 29.03 -0.26 1.69
C GLU A 236 28.32 -1.59 1.96
N GLN A 237 29.07 -2.67 1.85
CA GLN A 237 28.59 -3.98 2.29
C GLN A 237 28.75 -4.07 3.81
N GLY A 238 27.64 -4.29 4.51
CA GLY A 238 27.65 -4.57 5.95
C GLY A 238 27.81 -6.06 6.22
N VAL A 239 27.07 -6.57 7.21
CA VAL A 239 27.12 -7.98 7.60
C VAL A 239 26.37 -8.83 6.58
N SER A 240 27.03 -9.86 6.03
CA SER A 240 26.41 -10.87 5.16
C SER A 240 26.78 -12.29 5.59
N LEU A 241 25.81 -13.21 5.52
CA LEU A 241 26.05 -14.60 5.88
C LEU A 241 26.95 -15.28 4.85
N ASP A 242 26.78 -14.94 3.57
CA ASP A 242 27.59 -15.46 2.49
C ASP A 242 29.07 -15.12 2.66
N ALA A 243 29.39 -13.89 3.10
CA ALA A 243 30.76 -13.51 3.42
C ALA A 243 31.29 -14.28 4.63
N LEU A 244 30.49 -14.44 5.69
CA LEU A 244 30.89 -15.20 6.87
C LEU A 244 31.19 -16.67 6.53
N VAL A 245 30.27 -17.34 5.82
CA VAL A 245 30.45 -18.72 5.36
C VAL A 245 31.68 -18.83 4.47
N GLY A 246 31.87 -17.89 3.53
CA GLY A 246 33.06 -17.84 2.69
C GLY A 246 34.37 -17.74 3.49
N ILE A 247 34.40 -16.87 4.51
CA ILE A 247 35.57 -16.72 5.40
C ILE A 247 35.83 -18.01 6.19
N VAL A 248 34.79 -18.61 6.78
CA VAL A 248 34.91 -19.84 7.57
C VAL A 248 35.34 -21.03 6.70
N THR A 249 34.76 -21.22 5.52
CA THR A 249 35.16 -22.29 4.60
C THR A 249 36.60 -22.11 4.12
N ARG A 250 37.03 -20.87 3.83
CA ARG A 250 38.42 -20.58 3.47
C ARG A 250 39.36 -20.92 4.62
N LEU A 251 39.02 -20.52 5.84
CA LEU A 251 39.80 -20.82 7.04
C LEU A 251 39.90 -22.34 7.27
N ALA A 252 38.78 -23.06 7.15
CA ALA A 252 38.75 -24.52 7.30
C ALA A 252 39.66 -25.22 6.29
N ARG A 253 39.64 -24.80 5.02
CA ARG A 253 40.54 -25.32 3.98
C ARG A 253 42.01 -25.01 4.27
N GLN A 254 42.32 -23.80 4.71
CA GLN A 254 43.70 -23.45 5.09
C GLN A 254 44.20 -24.27 6.29
N MET A 255 43.34 -24.57 7.26
CA MET A 255 43.69 -25.44 8.39
C MET A 255 43.91 -26.90 7.94
N GLU A 256 43.15 -27.38 6.95
CA GLU A 256 43.32 -28.71 6.38
C GLU A 256 44.61 -28.82 5.55
N GLU A 257 44.93 -27.80 4.74
CA GLU A 257 46.14 -27.75 3.91
C GLU A 257 47.44 -27.64 4.72
N ILE A 258 47.49 -26.76 5.73
CA ILE A 258 48.66 -26.63 6.59
C ILE A 258 48.85 -27.91 7.41
N GLY A 259 47.78 -28.70 7.58
CA GLY A 259 47.77 -29.91 8.39
C GLY A 259 47.82 -29.53 9.85
N ILE A 260 46.77 -29.90 10.59
CA ILE A 260 46.65 -29.68 12.03
C ILE A 260 47.93 -30.09 12.79
N ALA A 261 48.61 -31.14 12.32
CA ALA A 261 49.89 -31.62 12.86
C ALA A 261 51.05 -30.61 12.73
N ASN A 262 51.19 -29.90 11.60
CA ASN A 262 52.28 -28.92 11.44
C ASN A 262 52.04 -27.69 12.32
N THR A 263 50.79 -27.23 12.46
CA THR A 263 50.43 -26.18 13.40
C THR A 263 50.71 -26.57 14.85
N TYR A 264 50.42 -27.81 15.25
CA TYR A 264 50.79 -28.31 16.57
C TYR A 264 52.31 -28.35 16.76
N SER A 265 53.06 -28.84 15.77
CA SER A 265 54.53 -28.87 15.84
C SER A 265 55.15 -27.47 15.89
N LEU A 266 54.56 -26.49 15.20
CA LEU A 266 54.97 -25.09 15.27
C LEU A 266 54.67 -24.49 16.64
N ALA A 267 53.48 -24.75 17.20
CA ALA A 267 53.11 -24.30 18.52
C ALA A 267 54.05 -24.87 19.60
N GLU A 268 54.41 -26.15 19.49
CA GLU A 268 55.35 -26.81 20.39
C GLU A 268 56.76 -26.21 20.29
N ARG A 269 57.26 -25.96 19.07
CA ARG A 269 58.54 -25.28 18.85
C ARG A 269 58.56 -23.85 19.38
N VAL A 270 57.49 -23.10 19.17
CA VAL A 270 57.36 -21.73 19.69
C VAL A 270 57.31 -21.75 21.23
N ALA A 271 56.59 -22.69 21.82
CA ALA A 271 56.55 -22.85 23.27
C ALA A 271 57.94 -23.17 23.85
N ALA A 272 58.71 -24.05 23.21
CA ALA A 272 60.08 -24.37 23.60
C ALA A 272 60.99 -23.13 23.54
N VAL A 273 60.96 -22.38 22.43
CA VAL A 273 61.78 -21.16 22.28
C VAL A 273 61.39 -20.08 23.30
N ILE A 274 60.11 -19.93 23.62
CA ILE A 274 59.66 -19.00 24.67
C ILE A 274 60.19 -19.45 26.04
N GLN A 275 60.23 -20.75 26.32
CA GLN A 275 60.77 -21.29 27.57
C GLN A 275 62.27 -21.03 27.69
N ASP A 276 63.01 -21.20 26.60
CA ASP A 276 64.45 -20.92 26.51
C ASP A 276 64.76 -19.42 26.62
N ALA A 277 63.88 -18.56 26.10
CA ALA A 277 64.01 -17.10 26.17
C ALA A 277 63.49 -16.48 27.47
N LYS A 278 62.72 -17.21 28.28
CA LYS A 278 62.20 -16.77 29.59
C LYS A 278 63.24 -16.10 30.50
N PRO A 279 64.48 -16.63 30.68
CA PRO A 279 65.51 -15.97 31.50
C PRO A 279 65.98 -14.61 30.96
N LEU A 280 65.80 -14.33 29.66
CA LEU A 280 66.17 -13.04 29.04
C LEU A 280 65.10 -11.96 29.24
N LEU A 281 63.86 -12.34 29.54
CA LEU A 281 62.72 -11.43 29.75
C LEU A 281 62.51 -11.03 31.22
N THR A 282 63.20 -11.71 32.16
CA THR A 282 63.08 -11.48 33.61
C THR A 282 64.16 -10.57 34.19
N LYS A 283 64.75 -9.69 33.38
CA LYS A 283 65.78 -8.72 33.78
C LYS A 283 65.27 -7.30 33.56
#